data_AF-A0A2J0N0K7-F1
#
_entry.id   AF-A0A2J0N0K7-F1
#
_cell.length_a   1.000
_cell.length_b   1.000
_cell.length_c   1.000
_cell.angle_alpha   90.00
_cell.angle_beta   90.00
_cell.angle_gamma   90.00
#
_symmetry.space_group_name_H-M   'P 1'
#
loop_
_entity.id
_entity.type
_entity.pdbx_description
1 polymer ?
#
loop_
_entity_poly.entity_id
_entity_poly.type
_entity_poly.pdbx_seq_one_letter_code
_entity_poly.pdbx_strand_id
1 'polypeptide(L)'
;MDKKILKNLIKIVIGILAVAGAWWMINCNCVDIGKLTPASARDYIQGFGSLAVPIYIIAYALNTISLVPPIAILSLTAGLAFGKIWGAIYLMTGAMIGTGATFCISRFFARSLVENMLKGKGKKLDEELSKRG
;
A
#
# COMPACT_ATOMS: atom_id res chain seq x y z
N MET A 1 -30.85 4.33 0.64
CA MET A 1 -29.43 3.94 0.54
C MET A 1 -28.59 5.04 1.17
N ASP A 2 -27.96 4.77 2.31
CA ASP A 2 -27.35 5.79 3.19
C ASP A 2 -26.19 6.55 2.52
N LYS A 3 -26.24 7.90 2.55
CA LYS A 3 -25.18 8.79 1.98
C LYS A 3 -23.77 8.50 2.54
N LYS A 4 -23.68 7.92 3.74
CA LYS A 4 -22.43 7.48 4.38
C LYS A 4 -21.80 6.25 3.69
N ILE A 5 -22.63 5.31 3.24
CA ILE A 5 -22.17 4.09 2.56
C ILE A 5 -21.57 4.44 1.21
N LEU A 6 -22.24 5.35 0.47
CA LEU A 6 -21.77 5.84 -0.83
C LEU A 6 -20.39 6.51 -0.73
N LYS A 7 -20.13 7.30 0.32
CA LYS A 7 -18.85 7.98 0.54
C LYS A 7 -17.68 7.01 0.80
N ASN A 8 -17.90 5.92 1.52
CA ASN A 8 -16.86 4.92 1.78
C ASN A 8 -16.62 3.99 0.57
N LEU A 9 -17.67 3.67 -0.18
CA LEU A 9 -17.57 2.93 -1.44
C LEU A 9 -16.79 3.72 -2.50
N ILE A 10 -17.02 5.04 -2.60
CA ILE A 10 -16.25 5.93 -3.49
C ILE A 10 -14.76 5.91 -3.15
N LYS A 11 -14.37 5.90 -1.87
CA LYS A 11 -12.95 5.86 -1.48
C LYS A 11 -12.26 4.53 -1.82
N ILE A 12 -12.98 3.41 -1.75
CA ILE A 12 -12.47 2.09 -2.14
C ILE A 12 -12.38 1.98 -3.66
N VAL A 13 -13.38 2.49 -4.37
CA VAL A 13 -13.36 2.59 -5.82
C VAL A 13 -12.23 3.51 -6.30
N ILE A 14 -11.92 4.59 -5.57
CA ILE A 14 -10.74 5.44 -5.83
C ILE A 14 -9.44 4.66 -5.58
N GLY A 15 -9.35 3.86 -4.51
CA GLY A 15 -8.19 3.00 -4.26
C GLY A 15 -8.00 1.93 -5.35
N ILE A 16 -9.09 1.29 -5.78
CA ILE A 16 -9.08 0.30 -6.86
C ILE A 16 -8.82 0.96 -8.22
N LEU A 17 -9.35 2.15 -8.49
CA LEU A 17 -9.06 2.93 -9.69
C LEU A 17 -7.64 3.48 -9.71
N ALA A 18 -7.05 3.79 -8.55
CA ALA A 18 -5.65 4.16 -8.44
C ALA A 18 -4.74 2.95 -8.73
N VAL A 19 -5.09 1.76 -8.21
CA VAL A 19 -4.37 0.52 -8.50
C VAL A 19 -4.57 0.09 -9.97
N ALA A 20 -5.78 0.18 -10.50
CA ALA A 20 -6.08 -0.10 -11.90
C ALA A 20 -5.49 0.94 -12.85
N GLY A 21 -5.43 2.21 -12.45
CA GLY A 21 -4.78 3.30 -13.17
C GLY A 21 -3.26 3.18 -13.15
N ALA A 22 -2.67 2.73 -12.04
CA ALA A 22 -1.25 2.39 -11.95
C ALA A 22 -0.92 1.14 -12.79
N TRP A 23 -1.80 0.12 -12.78
CA TRP A 23 -1.69 -1.06 -13.63
C TRP A 23 -1.83 -0.69 -15.13
N TRP A 24 -2.74 0.23 -15.45
CA TRP A 24 -2.92 0.79 -16.78
C TRP A 24 -1.73 1.67 -17.21
N MET A 25 -1.14 2.45 -16.30
CA MET A 25 0.11 3.22 -16.55
C MET A 25 1.30 2.32 -16.87
N ILE A 26 1.40 1.16 -16.23
CA ILE A 26 2.45 0.16 -16.51
C ILE A 26 2.21 -0.50 -17.87
N ASN A 27 0.95 -0.79 -18.20
CA ASN A 27 0.59 -1.38 -19.49
C ASN A 27 0.61 -0.38 -20.66
N CYS A 28 0.67 0.93 -20.40
CA CYS A 28 0.68 1.97 -21.43
C CYS A 28 2.07 2.27 -22.02
N ASN A 29 3.13 1.52 -21.70
CA ASN A 29 4.51 1.77 -22.21
C ASN A 29 5.05 3.19 -21.96
N CYS A 30 4.40 4.00 -21.10
CA CYS A 30 4.85 5.36 -20.78
C CYS A 30 5.97 5.37 -19.72
N VAL A 31 6.26 4.21 -19.15
CA VAL A 31 7.40 3.98 -18.25
C VAL A 31 8.32 3.03 -18.98
N ASP A 32 9.40 3.54 -19.56
CA ASP A 32 10.52 2.74 -20.02
C ASP A 32 11.06 1.95 -18.81
N ILE A 33 10.63 0.70 -18.67
CA ILE A 33 11.13 -0.26 -17.66
C ILE A 33 12.65 -0.44 -17.82
N GLY A 34 13.21 -0.11 -19.00
CA GLY A 34 14.64 -0.05 -19.26
C GLY A 34 15.40 1.13 -18.64
N LYS A 35 14.73 2.21 -18.19
CA LYS A 35 15.35 3.41 -17.58
C LYS A 35 15.11 3.57 -16.08
N LEU A 36 14.23 2.77 -15.48
CA LEU A 36 14.10 2.69 -14.02
C LEU A 36 15.21 1.79 -13.43
N THR A 37 16.45 2.19 -13.65
CA THR A 37 17.59 1.46 -13.12
C THR A 37 17.72 1.78 -11.61
N PRO A 38 17.86 0.78 -10.74
CA PRO A 38 18.11 1.02 -9.31
C PRO A 38 19.39 1.83 -9.05
N ALA A 39 20.28 1.96 -10.05
CA ALA A 39 21.42 2.86 -10.04
C ALA A 39 21.03 4.35 -9.98
N SER A 40 20.04 4.79 -10.74
CA SER A 40 19.63 6.20 -10.75
C SER A 40 18.94 6.60 -9.44
N ALA A 41 18.16 5.69 -8.86
CA ALA A 41 17.56 5.89 -7.54
C ALA A 41 18.63 5.90 -6.44
N ARG A 42 19.66 5.05 -6.54
CA ARG A 42 20.83 5.07 -5.66
C ARG A 42 21.56 6.40 -5.74
N ASP A 43 21.87 6.91 -6.93
CA ASP A 43 22.60 8.17 -7.09
C ASP A 43 21.80 9.35 -6.53
N TYR A 44 20.48 9.36 -6.74
CA TYR A 44 19.60 10.37 -6.15
C TYR A 44 19.61 10.32 -4.62
N ILE A 45 19.50 9.12 -4.02
CA ILE A 45 19.50 8.92 -2.57
C ILE A 45 20.88 9.21 -1.96
N GLN A 46 21.96 8.80 -2.62
CA GLN A 46 23.33 9.06 -2.17
C GLN A 46 23.70 10.55 -2.26
N GLY A 47 23.07 11.31 -3.16
CA GLY A 47 23.19 12.78 -3.21
C GLY A 47 22.77 13.49 -1.91
N PHE A 48 21.94 12.86 -1.08
CA PHE A 48 21.52 13.40 0.22
C PHE A 48 22.47 13.04 1.39
N GLY A 49 23.53 12.27 1.14
CA GLY A 49 24.54 11.92 2.14
C GLY A 49 23.94 11.24 3.38
N SER A 50 24.09 11.84 4.57
CA SER A 50 23.61 11.28 5.84
C SER A 50 22.07 11.17 5.93
N LEU A 51 21.33 11.98 5.15
CA LEU A 51 19.86 11.94 5.12
C LEU A 51 19.30 10.88 4.17
N ALA A 52 20.16 10.13 3.48
CA ALA A 52 19.77 9.07 2.54
C ALA A 52 18.86 8.01 3.19
N VAL A 53 19.17 7.59 4.42
CA VAL A 53 18.44 6.53 5.14
C VAL A 53 17.01 6.94 5.49
N PRO A 54 16.75 8.06 6.20
CA PRO A 54 15.38 8.45 6.54
C PRO A 54 14.53 8.75 5.29
N ILE A 55 15.13 9.34 4.24
CA ILE A 55 14.44 9.60 2.97
C ILE A 55 14.02 8.30 2.31
N TYR A 56 14.90 7.31 2.27
CA TYR A 56 14.58 5.97 1.74
C TYR A 56 13.44 5.31 2.53
N ILE A 57 13.50 5.34 3.87
CA ILE A 57 12.48 4.74 4.74
C ILE A 57 11.11 5.38 4.50
N ILE A 58 11.05 6.71 4.39
CA ILE A 58 9.80 7.44 4.13
C ILE A 58 9.28 7.11 2.74
N ALA A 59 10.13 7.12 1.71
CA ALA A 59 9.75 6.76 0.36
C ALA A 59 9.21 5.32 0.27
N TYR A 60 9.86 4.38 0.96
CA TYR A 60 9.42 2.99 1.02
C TYR A 60 8.07 2.84 1.74
N ALA A 61 7.89 3.53 2.87
CA ALA A 61 6.64 3.52 3.62
C ALA A 61 5.48 4.09 2.79
N LEU A 62 5.71 5.21 2.09
CA LEU A 62 4.72 5.82 1.18
C LEU A 62 4.37 4.88 0.01
N ASN A 63 5.37 4.22 -0.58
CA ASN A 63 5.14 3.26 -1.65
C ASN A 63 4.30 2.07 -1.16
N THR A 64 4.59 1.57 0.04
CA THR A 64 3.83 0.48 0.70
C THR A 64 2.36 0.86 0.90
N ILE A 65 2.08 2.11 1.28
CA ILE A 65 0.71 2.62 1.45
C ILE A 65 0.01 2.77 0.09
N SER A 66 0.75 3.17 -0.95
CA SER A 66 0.19 3.51 -2.25
C SER A 66 -0.01 2.32 -3.21
N LEU A 67 0.33 1.08 -2.82
CA LEU A 67 0.18 -0.14 -3.65
C LEU A 67 0.77 0.01 -5.06
N VAL A 68 1.85 0.80 -5.20
CA VAL A 68 2.43 1.09 -6.52
C VAL A 68 3.32 -0.08 -6.97
N PRO A 69 3.19 -0.59 -8.21
CA PRO A 69 3.69 -1.93 -8.54
C PRO A 69 5.22 -2.20 -8.59
N PRO A 70 6.18 -1.26 -8.56
CA PRO A 70 7.58 -1.64 -8.47
C PRO A 70 8.17 -1.40 -7.07
N ILE A 71 7.59 -1.99 -6.04
CA ILE A 71 8.25 -2.11 -4.71
C ILE A 71 9.63 -2.77 -4.87
N ALA A 72 9.76 -3.70 -5.82
CA ALA A 72 11.01 -4.41 -6.13
C ALA A 72 12.18 -3.46 -6.45
N ILE A 73 11.93 -2.33 -7.14
CA ILE A 73 13.01 -1.40 -7.51
C ILE A 73 13.56 -0.70 -6.28
N LEU A 74 12.69 -0.28 -5.35
CA LEU A 74 13.12 0.31 -4.09
C LEU A 74 13.88 -0.70 -3.23
N SER A 75 13.39 -1.94 -3.13
CA SER A 75 14.09 -3.02 -2.41
C SER A 75 15.48 -3.30 -2.96
N LEU A 76 15.62 -3.35 -4.29
CA LEU A 76 16.92 -3.52 -4.95
C LEU A 76 17.83 -2.30 -4.74
N THR A 77 17.24 -1.10 -4.77
CA THR A 77 17.97 0.17 -4.51
C THR A 77 18.53 0.19 -3.09
N ALA A 78 17.82 -0.32 -2.08
CA ALA A 78 18.36 -0.43 -0.72
C ALA A 78 19.63 -1.28 -0.66
N GLY A 79 19.62 -2.45 -1.30
CA GLY A 79 20.79 -3.34 -1.34
C GLY A 79 21.97 -2.74 -2.09
N LEU A 80 21.71 -1.99 -3.17
CA LEU A 80 22.74 -1.31 -3.98
C LEU A 80 23.28 -0.04 -3.31
N ALA A 81 22.44 0.73 -2.61
CA ALA A 81 22.80 2.02 -2.03
C ALA A 81 23.48 1.90 -0.66
N PHE A 82 23.01 0.98 0.19
CA PHE A 82 23.45 0.84 1.58
C PHE A 82 24.20 -0.49 1.85
N GLY A 83 24.28 -1.38 0.86
CA GLY A 83 24.90 -2.70 0.99
C GLY A 83 23.95 -3.78 1.51
N LYS A 84 24.40 -5.03 1.49
CA LYS A 84 23.55 -6.22 1.74
C LYS A 84 22.87 -6.23 3.11
N ILE A 85 23.61 -5.90 4.18
CA ILE A 85 23.13 -6.01 5.56
C ILE A 85 22.35 -4.75 5.97
N TRP A 86 22.96 -3.58 5.84
CA TRP A 86 22.33 -2.31 6.21
C TRP A 86 21.14 -1.97 5.32
N GLY A 87 21.22 -2.26 4.01
CA GLY A 87 20.09 -2.11 3.09
C GLY A 87 18.89 -2.98 3.48
N ALA A 88 19.12 -4.23 3.92
CA ALA A 88 18.05 -5.11 4.39
C ALA A 88 17.40 -4.57 5.68
N ILE A 89 18.18 -4.04 6.62
CA ILE A 89 17.67 -3.44 7.86
C ILE A 89 16.79 -2.24 7.54
N TYR A 90 17.26 -1.30 6.71
CA TYR A 90 16.50 -0.10 6.35
C TYR A 90 15.25 -0.41 5.52
N LEU A 91 15.34 -1.43 4.66
CA LEU A 91 14.20 -1.99 3.95
C LEU A 91 13.15 -2.51 4.92
N MET A 92 13.55 -3.34 5.90
CA MET A 92 12.63 -3.91 6.88
C MET A 92 11.98 -2.84 7.77
N THR A 93 12.73 -1.82 8.20
CA THR A 93 12.16 -0.74 9.02
C THR A 93 11.16 0.10 8.23
N GLY A 94 11.47 0.47 6.99
CA GLY A 94 10.53 1.14 6.08
C GLY A 94 9.28 0.31 5.83
N ALA A 95 9.45 -1.00 5.60
CA ALA A 95 8.35 -1.93 5.40
C ALA A 95 7.47 -2.07 6.65
N MET A 96 8.04 -2.18 7.85
CA MET A 96 7.28 -2.24 9.11
C MET A 96 6.45 -0.98 9.33
N ILE A 97 7.03 0.20 9.12
CA ILE A 97 6.33 1.48 9.28
C ILE A 97 5.20 1.60 8.26
N GLY A 98 5.48 1.33 6.98
CA GLY A 98 4.48 1.38 5.91
C GLY A 98 3.34 0.37 6.12
N THR A 99 3.67 -0.84 6.55
CA THR A 99 2.68 -1.89 6.85
C THR A 99 1.85 -1.52 8.06
N GLY A 100 2.46 -1.00 9.13
CA GLY A 100 1.75 -0.54 10.32
C GLY A 100 0.74 0.58 10.00
N ALA A 101 1.16 1.56 9.19
CA ALA A 101 0.27 2.62 8.72
C ALA A 101 -0.87 2.08 7.86
N THR A 102 -0.56 1.20 6.90
CA THR A 102 -1.54 0.54 6.02
C THR A 102 -2.54 -0.30 6.82
N PHE A 103 -2.07 -1.03 7.83
CA PHE A 103 -2.92 -1.82 8.72
C PHE A 103 -3.85 -0.95 9.58
N CYS A 104 -3.36 0.18 10.06
CA CYS A 104 -4.19 1.12 10.81
C CYS A 104 -5.31 1.67 9.93
N ILE A 105 -4.97 2.12 8.72
CA ILE A 105 -5.93 2.61 7.72
C ILE A 105 -6.94 1.52 7.35
N SER A 106 -6.46 0.29 7.12
CA SER A 106 -7.33 -0.84 6.75
C SER A 106 -8.30 -1.19 7.88
N ARG A 107 -7.89 -1.13 9.16
CA ARG A 107 -8.78 -1.42 10.30
C ARG A 107 -9.94 -0.42 10.41
N PHE A 108 -9.68 0.87 10.19
CA PHE A 108 -10.74 1.88 10.21
C PHE A 108 -11.72 1.72 9.05
N PHE A 109 -11.22 1.42 7.85
CA PHE A 109 -12.07 1.17 6.68
C PHE A 109 -12.84 -0.15 6.78
N ALA A 110 -12.17 -1.23 7.21
CA ALA A 110 -12.73 -2.56 7.35
C ALA A 110 -13.88 -2.58 8.35
N ARG A 111 -13.78 -1.87 9.48
CA ARG A 111 -14.88 -1.81 10.46
C ARG A 111 -16.16 -1.26 9.84
N SER A 112 -16.07 -0.19 9.04
CA SER A 112 -17.23 0.38 8.37
C SER A 112 -17.79 -0.52 7.27
N LEU A 113 -16.93 -1.28 6.57
CA LEU A 113 -17.37 -2.27 5.58
C LEU A 113 -18.09 -3.46 6.22
N VAL A 114 -17.49 -4.03 7.27
CA VAL A 114 -18.04 -5.17 8.01
C VAL A 114 -19.38 -4.82 8.64
N GLU A 115 -19.51 -3.61 9.21
CA GLU A 115 -20.77 -3.14 9.79
C GLU A 115 -21.88 -3.01 8.73
N ASN A 116 -21.54 -2.56 7.51
CA ASN A 116 -22.50 -2.49 6.40
C ASN A 116 -22.82 -3.86 5.79
N MET A 117 -21.85 -4.78 5.73
CA MET A 117 -22.07 -6.16 5.26
C MET A 117 -22.92 -6.98 6.25
N LEU A 118 -22.72 -6.79 7.55
CA LEU A 118 -23.44 -7.53 8.60
C LEU A 118 -24.87 -7.03 8.77
N LYS A 119 -25.17 -5.75 8.51
CA LYS A 119 -26.54 -5.20 8.58
C LYS A 119 -27.57 -5.96 7.72
N GLY A 120 -27.14 -6.70 6.69
CA GLY A 120 -28.02 -7.53 5.86
C GLY A 120 -28.07 -9.03 6.19
N LYS A 121 -27.04 -9.58 6.87
CA LYS A 121 -26.91 -11.03 7.11
C LYS A 121 -27.05 -11.45 8.58
N GLY A 122 -26.74 -10.55 9.53
CA GLY A 122 -26.84 -10.86 10.97
C GLY A 122 -28.27 -11.18 11.40
N LYS A 123 -29.26 -10.43 10.92
CA LYS A 123 -30.68 -10.68 11.24
C LYS A 123 -31.23 -12.00 10.69
N LYS A 124 -30.84 -12.39 9.47
CA LYS A 124 -31.27 -13.67 8.88
C LYS A 124 -30.68 -14.88 9.60
N LEU A 125 -29.44 -14.76 10.08
CA LEU A 125 -28.79 -15.82 10.82
C LEU A 125 -29.41 -16.00 12.22
N ASP A 126 -29.75 -14.90 12.91
CA ASP A 126 -30.48 -14.94 14.19
C ASP A 126 -31.90 -15.52 14.04
N GLU A 127 -32.61 -15.17 12.96
CA GLU A 127 -33.94 -15.75 12.67
C GLU A 127 -33.89 -17.25 12.32
N GLU A 128 -32.85 -17.72 11.62
CA GLU A 128 -32.72 -19.14 11.31
C GLU A 128 -32.26 -19.96 12.52
N LEU A 129 -31.39 -19.40 13.37
CA LEU A 129 -30.95 -20.05 14.61
C LEU A 129 -32.08 -20.15 15.64
N SER A 130 -32.91 -19.11 15.76
CA SER A 130 -34.09 -19.11 16.64
C SER A 130 -35.27 -19.95 16.14
N LYS A 131 -35.29 -20.36 14.85
CA LYS A 131 -36.28 -21.30 14.30
C LYS A 131 -35.83 -22.77 14.39
N ARG A 132 -34.54 -23.04 14.62
CA ARG A 132 -33.96 -24.39 14.67
C ARG A 132 -33.49 -24.83 16.06
N GLY A 133 -33.46 -23.92 17.04
CA GLY A 133 -33.33 -24.22 18.46
C GLY A 133 -34.68 -24.19 19.15
#